data_AF-A0A0M2PPM8-F1
#
_entry.id   AF-A0A0M2PPM8-F1
#
_cell.length_a   1.000
_cell.length_b   1.000
_cell.length_c   1.000
_cell.angle_alpha   90.00
_cell.angle_beta   90.00
_cell.angle_gamma   90.00
#
_symmetry.space_group_name_H-M   'P 1'
#
loop_
_entity.id
_entity.type
_entity.pdbx_description
1 polymer ?
#
loop_
_entity_poly.entity_id
_entity_poly.type
_entity_poly.pdbx_seq_one_letter_code
_entity_poly.pdbx_strand_id
1 'polypeptide(L)'
;MVNYAFEPEYTPISPPDESEKLSTTIKLSEILNAGVRLEASAFSIEAHNAVTALENSGLQLIPLYGEGGLCQEAHNAFRFKRIYVKSEQGIPFLSSSDIISLRPETDRYLSRKYTRKLDILAVQKWDVLISRSGTIGNVSLANDAFTGKAVSEHVIRLSSNDPDLAGFIAAFLRSRYGRPQLTQATYGSVIVHIELEHLKRVQIPDLPPIRRIAIGRLMCKAGELRDEANRMLDEADQLLHERLDLPYLKSIAPSGNASAIAKIKASQLMGRLEGSFHDPVAIAAEKQLSKLAVQVTKVGDSRVTKEIRAITKFRKRTYVEKGGIPLLSSKQLFQIDPIDVKGLAKGAHTKDLPEIQLKENMIAVTCSGTIGRVQIIPFYMAKWTANQHATRFLAAEGMNAGYLYAWLASDYGYCLITRNSYGSVILEVDKEMFSSVPIPLPEPKIRDEIGNLVLKANQLRDEAWRNEQDAITRLESWIANKPIAPAQDESSPNKIPLKDIKYDPNAIPIWELAARISAKVPDEEWAKVPSDLSQRFDYYQGLRDDS
;
A
#
# COMPACT_ATOMS: atom_id res chain seq x y z
N MET A 1 -16.86 -9.35 -35.11
CA MET A 1 -17.21 -8.60 -33.89
C MET A 1 -16.94 -9.49 -32.70
N VAL A 2 -15.80 -9.33 -32.04
CA VAL A 2 -15.46 -10.09 -30.84
C VAL A 2 -15.87 -9.21 -29.66
N ASN A 3 -16.99 -9.55 -29.03
CA ASN A 3 -17.42 -8.93 -27.78
C ASN A 3 -16.41 -9.33 -26.70
N TYR A 4 -15.48 -8.42 -26.37
CA TYR A 4 -14.73 -8.52 -25.13
C TYR A 4 -15.70 -8.22 -23.98
N ALA A 5 -16.29 -9.28 -23.42
CA ALA A 5 -17.00 -9.19 -22.15
C ALA A 5 -16.00 -8.73 -21.08
N PHE A 6 -16.27 -7.57 -20.50
CA PHE A 6 -15.52 -7.04 -19.37
C PHE A 6 -15.86 -7.89 -18.14
N GLU A 7 -15.05 -8.90 -17.84
CA GLU A 7 -15.06 -9.59 -16.55
C GLU A 7 -13.76 -9.23 -15.79
N PRO A 8 -13.84 -8.33 -14.81
CA PRO A 8 -12.77 -8.15 -13.85
C PRO A 8 -12.81 -9.30 -12.84
N GLU A 9 -11.72 -10.07 -12.73
CA GLU A 9 -11.52 -11.03 -11.62
C GLU A 9 -11.55 -10.34 -10.25
N TYR A 10 -11.43 -9.00 -10.22
CA TYR A 10 -11.66 -8.19 -9.02
C TYR A 10 -12.21 -6.81 -9.42
N THR A 11 -13.47 -6.56 -9.10
CA THR A 11 -14.03 -5.21 -8.97
C THR A 11 -14.05 -4.90 -7.48
N PRO A 12 -13.71 -3.69 -7.02
CA PRO A 12 -14.01 -3.29 -5.65
C PRO A 12 -15.46 -3.65 -5.35
N ILE A 13 -15.68 -4.50 -4.34
CA ILE A 13 -17.02 -4.97 -3.98
C ILE A 13 -17.82 -3.75 -3.57
N SER A 14 -18.68 -3.28 -4.47
CA SER A 14 -19.71 -2.31 -4.12
C SER A 14 -20.84 -3.10 -3.44
N PRO A 15 -21.40 -2.58 -2.33
CA PRO A 15 -22.47 -3.28 -1.63
C PRO A 15 -23.64 -3.57 -2.57
N PRO A 16 -24.41 -4.66 -2.32
CA PRO A 16 -25.70 -4.83 -2.96
C PRO A 16 -26.57 -3.59 -2.71
N ASP A 17 -27.48 -3.32 -3.65
CA ASP A 17 -28.43 -2.21 -3.69
C ASP A 17 -29.46 -2.33 -2.54
N GLU A 18 -29.01 -2.17 -1.29
CA GLU A 18 -29.88 -1.81 -0.20
C GLU A 18 -29.99 -0.29 -0.20
N SER A 19 -31.18 0.19 -0.60
CA SER A 19 -31.62 1.59 -0.63
C SER A 19 -30.76 2.53 0.22
N GLU A 20 -29.79 3.17 -0.43
CA GLU A 20 -28.91 4.12 0.25
C GLU A 20 -29.77 5.30 0.72
N LYS A 21 -29.93 5.43 2.04
CA LYS A 21 -30.61 6.59 2.62
C LYS A 21 -29.82 7.85 2.25
N LEU A 22 -30.41 8.72 1.42
CA LEU A 22 -29.84 10.02 1.04
C LEU A 22 -29.89 11.07 2.17
N SER A 23 -30.51 10.72 3.30
CA SER A 23 -30.60 11.54 4.50
C SER A 23 -30.64 10.65 5.74
N THR A 24 -30.14 11.16 6.85
CA THR A 24 -30.20 10.48 8.15
C THR A 24 -30.85 11.38 9.20
N THR A 25 -31.39 10.77 10.26
CA THR A 25 -31.92 11.48 11.43
C THR A 25 -31.03 11.15 12.62
N ILE A 26 -30.52 12.18 13.27
CA ILE A 26 -29.62 12.05 14.41
C ILE A 26 -30.39 12.37 15.69
N LYS A 27 -30.31 11.48 16.69
CA LYS A 27 -30.93 11.74 17.99
C LYS A 27 -30.15 12.83 18.73
N LEU A 28 -30.85 13.63 19.55
CA LEU A 28 -30.20 14.63 20.41
C LEU A 28 -29.13 13.98 21.32
N SER A 29 -29.35 12.75 21.79
CA SER A 29 -28.36 12.01 22.57
C SER A 29 -27.06 11.73 21.80
N GLU A 30 -27.13 11.48 20.50
CA GLU A 30 -25.94 11.28 19.65
C GLU A 30 -25.16 12.58 19.51
N ILE A 31 -25.84 13.71 19.39
CA ILE A 31 -25.22 15.05 19.39
C ILE A 31 -24.50 15.31 20.72
N LEU A 32 -25.16 15.03 21.84
CA LEU A 32 -24.57 15.19 23.17
C LEU A 32 -23.32 14.30 23.35
N ASN A 33 -23.40 13.03 22.95
CA ASN A 33 -22.28 12.07 23.00
C ASN A 33 -21.14 12.45 22.04
N ALA A 34 -21.44 13.16 20.96
CA ALA A 34 -20.46 13.69 20.01
C ALA A 34 -19.81 15.00 20.48
N GLY A 35 -20.12 15.50 21.68
CA GLY A 35 -19.59 16.76 22.20
C GLY A 35 -20.34 18.00 21.67
N VAL A 36 -21.64 17.86 21.43
CA VAL A 36 -22.55 18.91 20.93
C VAL A 36 -22.17 19.42 19.53
N ARG A 37 -21.65 18.51 18.69
CA ARG A 37 -21.30 18.79 17.30
C ARG A 37 -22.54 18.81 16.42
N LEU A 38 -22.56 19.65 15.40
CA LEU A 38 -23.74 19.87 14.51
C LEU A 38 -23.41 19.78 13.02
N GLU A 39 -22.13 19.73 12.65
CA GLU A 39 -21.72 19.63 11.25
C GLU A 39 -21.93 18.22 10.69
N ALA A 40 -22.32 18.15 9.41
CA ALA A 40 -22.71 16.90 8.76
C ALA A 40 -21.61 15.83 8.74
N SER A 41 -20.34 16.21 8.69
CA SER A 41 -19.22 15.27 8.66
C SER A 41 -19.07 14.46 9.95
N ALA A 42 -19.48 15.00 11.11
CA ALA A 42 -19.54 14.23 12.35
C ALA A 42 -20.65 13.19 12.38
N PHE A 43 -21.62 13.27 11.47
CA PHE A 43 -22.76 12.36 11.35
C PHE A 43 -22.85 11.79 9.93
N SER A 44 -21.68 11.43 9.36
CA SER A 44 -21.57 10.80 8.04
C SER A 44 -22.53 9.62 7.92
N ILE A 45 -23.30 9.62 6.83
CA ILE A 45 -24.26 8.56 6.50
C ILE A 45 -23.51 7.24 6.30
N GLU A 46 -22.35 7.28 5.67
CA GLU A 46 -21.51 6.12 5.41
C GLU A 46 -21.06 5.45 6.71
N ALA A 47 -20.65 6.24 7.69
CA ALA A 47 -20.22 5.72 8.98
C ALA A 47 -21.39 5.22 9.84
N HIS A 48 -22.52 5.91 9.80
CA HIS A 48 -23.75 5.43 10.44
C HIS A 48 -24.22 4.10 9.83
N ASN A 49 -24.20 3.98 8.51
CA ASN A 49 -24.55 2.74 7.80
C ASN A 49 -23.57 1.61 8.13
N ALA A 50 -22.26 1.91 8.23
CA ALA A 50 -21.24 0.95 8.62
C ALA A 50 -21.47 0.41 10.04
N VAL A 51 -21.73 1.29 11.02
CA VAL A 51 -22.03 0.88 12.41
C VAL A 51 -23.35 0.11 12.49
N THR A 52 -24.40 0.58 11.81
CA THR A 52 -25.69 -0.13 11.75
C THR A 52 -25.54 -1.53 11.17
N ALA A 53 -24.73 -1.68 10.11
CA ALA A 53 -24.45 -2.99 9.53
C ALA A 53 -23.64 -3.90 10.46
N LEU A 54 -22.71 -3.34 11.26
CA LEU A 54 -22.01 -4.07 12.31
C LEU A 54 -22.96 -4.53 13.42
N GLU A 55 -23.87 -3.67 13.88
CA GLU A 55 -24.88 -4.04 14.90
C GLU A 55 -25.82 -5.13 14.37
N ASN A 56 -26.26 -5.01 13.12
CA ASN A 56 -27.11 -5.99 12.45
C ASN A 56 -26.41 -7.31 12.11
N SER A 57 -25.07 -7.36 12.21
CA SER A 57 -24.30 -8.59 12.01
C SER A 57 -24.53 -9.60 13.14
N GLY A 58 -25.06 -9.19 14.30
CA GLY A 58 -25.22 -10.06 15.46
C GLY A 58 -23.90 -10.48 16.13
N LEU A 59 -22.76 -9.93 15.67
CA LEU A 59 -21.47 -10.10 16.33
C LEU A 59 -21.40 -9.17 17.54
N GLN A 60 -20.74 -9.62 18.60
CA GLN A 60 -20.39 -8.74 19.71
C GLN A 60 -19.46 -7.64 19.20
N LEU A 61 -19.80 -6.39 19.49
CA LEU A 61 -18.96 -5.24 19.17
C LEU A 61 -18.24 -4.79 20.42
N ILE A 62 -16.98 -4.43 20.26
CA ILE A 62 -16.13 -3.89 21.32
C ILE A 62 -15.47 -2.60 20.82
N PRO A 63 -15.06 -1.68 21.72
CA PRO A 63 -14.26 -0.54 21.34
C PRO A 63 -12.93 -0.98 20.70
N LEU A 64 -12.46 -0.24 19.70
CA LEU A 64 -11.13 -0.46 19.14
C LEU A 64 -10.02 -0.17 20.15
N TYR A 65 -10.16 0.92 20.90
CA TYR A 65 -9.13 1.48 21.76
C TYR A 65 -9.68 1.92 23.13
N GLY A 66 -8.83 1.86 24.17
CA GLY A 66 -9.14 2.31 25.53
C GLY A 66 -9.52 1.17 26.46
N GLU A 67 -9.94 1.48 27.69
CA GLU A 67 -10.30 0.47 28.70
C GLU A 67 -11.38 -0.48 28.17
N GLY A 68 -11.11 -1.79 28.16
CA GLY A 68 -11.99 -2.81 27.59
C GLY A 68 -12.03 -2.87 26.06
N GLY A 69 -11.25 -2.03 25.38
CA GLY A 69 -11.07 -2.07 23.93
C GLY A 69 -10.05 -3.13 23.47
N LEU A 70 -10.07 -3.42 22.18
CA LEU A 70 -9.22 -4.44 21.58
C LEU A 70 -7.72 -4.11 21.65
N CYS A 71 -7.39 -2.82 21.62
CA CYS A 71 -6.03 -2.31 21.80
C CYS A 71 -5.98 -1.32 22.97
N GLN A 72 -4.93 -1.42 23.79
CA GLN A 72 -4.76 -0.58 24.99
C GLN A 72 -3.74 0.55 24.81
N GLU A 73 -2.88 0.47 23.78
CA GLU A 73 -1.76 1.39 23.59
C GLU A 73 -1.89 2.16 22.27
N ALA A 74 -1.99 3.47 22.37
CA ALA A 74 -1.96 4.35 21.22
C ALA A 74 -1.12 5.60 21.51
N HIS A 75 -0.33 6.00 20.52
CA HIS A 75 0.55 7.15 20.61
C HIS A 75 0.28 8.09 19.46
N ASN A 76 0.00 9.35 19.76
CA ASN A 76 0.14 10.43 18.79
C ASN A 76 1.53 11.05 18.95
N ALA A 77 2.22 11.27 17.84
CA ALA A 77 3.41 12.09 17.89
C ALA A 77 3.01 13.53 18.27
N PHE A 78 3.85 14.18 19.09
CA PHE A 78 3.62 15.54 19.57
C PHE A 78 4.20 16.56 18.59
N ARG A 79 3.79 17.83 18.67
CA ARG A 79 4.44 18.90 17.89
C ARG A 79 5.80 19.22 18.50
N PHE A 80 6.85 19.22 17.67
CA PHE A 80 8.20 19.59 18.09
C PHE A 80 8.98 20.28 16.96
N LYS A 81 10.01 21.04 17.35
CA LYS A 81 10.97 21.59 16.40
C LYS A 81 11.82 20.46 15.82
N ARG A 82 11.69 20.21 14.52
CA ARG A 82 12.48 19.22 13.79
C ARG A 82 13.87 19.78 13.52
N ILE A 83 14.90 19.13 14.07
CA ILE A 83 16.30 19.45 13.79
C ILE A 83 16.83 18.32 12.92
N TYR A 84 16.99 18.63 11.62
CA TYR A 84 17.52 17.67 10.66
C TYR A 84 19.05 17.62 10.72
N VAL A 85 19.58 16.40 10.65
CA VAL A 85 21.03 16.11 10.66
C VAL A 85 21.36 15.07 9.59
N LYS A 86 22.64 14.77 9.42
CA LYS A 86 23.07 13.64 8.57
C LYS A 86 22.72 12.29 9.22
N SER A 87 22.72 11.23 8.43
CA SER A 87 22.31 9.89 8.83
C SER A 87 23.07 9.35 10.04
N GLU A 88 24.37 9.68 10.19
CA GLU A 88 25.23 9.17 11.26
C GLU A 88 24.80 9.67 12.65
N GLN A 89 24.16 10.85 12.71
CA GLN A 89 23.74 11.50 13.96
C GLN A 89 22.23 11.44 14.18
N GLY A 90 21.51 10.85 13.24
CA GLY A 90 20.07 10.95 13.15
C GLY A 90 19.35 9.61 13.12
N ILE A 91 18.02 9.71 13.23
CA ILE A 91 17.06 8.63 13.03
C ILE A 91 16.21 8.98 11.81
N PRO A 92 15.97 8.06 10.86
CA PRO A 92 15.15 8.35 9.69
C PRO A 92 13.76 8.85 10.10
N PHE A 93 13.22 9.78 9.33
CA PHE A 93 11.96 10.46 9.62
C PHE A 93 10.91 10.21 8.54
N LEU A 94 9.73 9.76 8.96
CA LEU A 94 8.59 9.46 8.11
C LEU A 94 7.44 10.45 8.34
N SER A 95 6.96 11.05 7.26
CA SER A 95 5.72 11.82 7.24
C SER A 95 4.49 10.92 7.12
N SER A 96 3.29 11.52 7.24
CA SER A 96 2.03 10.78 7.02
C SER A 96 1.84 10.27 5.58
N SER A 97 2.57 10.81 4.60
CA SER A 97 2.55 10.26 3.23
C SER A 97 3.53 9.10 3.04
N ASP A 98 4.58 9.02 3.86
CA ASP A 98 5.58 7.97 3.78
C ASP A 98 5.04 6.65 4.33
N ILE A 99 4.21 6.69 5.39
CA ILE A 99 3.62 5.48 6.01
C ILE A 99 2.70 4.69 5.07
N ILE A 100 2.26 5.29 3.96
CA ILE A 100 1.38 4.65 2.96
C ILE A 100 2.07 4.46 1.62
N SER A 101 3.37 4.78 1.52
CA SER A 101 4.17 4.61 0.30
C SER A 101 4.53 3.15 0.09
N LEU A 102 4.51 2.69 -1.17
CA LEU A 102 5.03 1.37 -1.55
C LEU A 102 6.52 1.20 -1.21
N ARG A 103 7.28 2.32 -1.26
CA ARG A 103 8.69 2.40 -0.90
C ARG A 103 8.92 3.73 -0.18
N PRO A 104 8.89 3.77 1.16
CA PRO A 104 9.06 5.00 1.92
C PRO A 104 10.47 5.57 1.77
N GLU A 105 10.58 6.88 1.55
CA GLU A 105 11.87 7.57 1.47
C GLU A 105 12.44 7.83 2.87
N THR A 106 13.77 7.79 3.00
CA THR A 106 14.48 7.90 4.28
C THR A 106 15.61 8.92 4.25
N ASP A 107 15.50 9.93 3.40
CA ASP A 107 16.51 10.98 3.17
C ASP A 107 16.59 12.03 4.29
N ARG A 108 15.55 12.13 5.12
CA ARG A 108 15.46 13.05 6.25
C ARG A 108 15.72 12.34 7.56
N TYR A 109 16.63 12.88 8.36
CA TYR A 109 16.98 12.31 9.66
C TYR A 109 16.79 13.33 10.79
N LEU A 110 16.03 12.97 11.82
CA LEU A 110 15.89 13.77 13.03
C LEU A 110 17.12 13.56 13.94
N SER A 111 17.62 14.62 14.56
CA SER A 111 18.73 14.54 15.51
C SER A 111 18.39 13.69 16.73
N ARG A 112 19.16 12.63 16.99
CA ARG A 112 18.99 11.80 18.20
C ARG A 112 19.22 12.61 19.48
N LYS A 113 20.13 13.59 19.43
CA LYS A 113 20.51 14.44 20.56
C LYS A 113 19.41 15.43 20.95
N TYR A 114 18.73 16.02 19.96
CA TYR A 114 17.79 17.13 20.21
C TYR A 114 16.32 16.74 20.09
N THR A 115 16.02 15.53 19.61
CA THR A 115 14.65 15.01 19.56
C THR A 115 14.29 14.39 20.90
N ARG A 116 13.33 15.02 21.60
CA ARG A 116 12.82 14.51 22.87
C ARG A 116 11.93 13.29 22.62
N LYS A 117 11.75 12.43 23.63
CA LYS A 117 10.78 11.31 23.63
C LYS A 117 10.80 10.48 22.35
N LEU A 118 12.00 10.13 21.89
CA LEU A 118 12.18 9.46 20.61
C LEU A 118 11.57 8.06 20.60
N ASP A 119 11.51 7.42 21.76
CA ASP A 119 10.79 6.18 22.04
C ASP A 119 9.33 6.22 21.58
N ILE A 120 8.62 7.33 21.82
CA ILE A 120 7.21 7.51 21.42
C ILE A 120 7.08 7.75 19.90
N LEU A 121 8.12 8.28 19.26
CA LEU A 121 8.13 8.57 17.82
C LEU A 121 8.56 7.38 16.99
N ALA A 122 9.38 6.47 17.54
CA ALA A 122 9.98 5.38 16.81
C ALA A 122 8.96 4.27 16.51
N VAL A 123 8.80 3.90 15.24
CA VAL A 123 7.93 2.82 14.76
C VAL A 123 8.43 1.46 15.25
N GLN A 124 7.54 0.64 15.82
CA GLN A 124 7.78 -0.76 16.13
C GLN A 124 7.16 -1.62 15.04
N LYS A 125 7.69 -2.83 14.87
CA LYS A 125 7.15 -3.77 13.91
C LYS A 125 5.72 -4.14 14.31
N TRP A 126 4.83 -4.15 13.33
CA TRP A 126 3.40 -4.41 13.45
C TRP A 126 2.54 -3.33 14.11
N ASP A 127 3.09 -2.14 14.41
CA ASP A 127 2.22 -1.01 14.74
C ASP A 127 1.23 -0.72 13.61
N VAL A 128 -0.02 -0.47 13.96
CA VAL A 128 -1.01 0.04 13.01
C VAL A 128 -0.86 1.55 12.94
N LEU A 129 -0.40 2.05 11.78
CA LEU A 129 -0.13 3.46 11.53
C LEU A 129 -1.34 4.10 10.86
N ILE A 130 -1.85 5.19 11.44
CA ILE A 130 -3.03 5.90 10.95
C ILE A 130 -2.66 7.35 10.64
N SER A 131 -2.94 7.82 9.43
CA SER A 131 -2.73 9.22 9.08
C SER A 131 -3.76 10.12 9.80
N ARG A 132 -3.25 10.98 10.68
CA ARG A 132 -4.05 11.95 11.43
C ARG A 132 -4.39 13.21 10.61
N SER A 133 -3.57 13.56 9.63
CA SER A 133 -3.76 14.76 8.78
C SER A 133 -3.17 14.62 7.39
N GLY A 134 -3.59 15.51 6.50
CA GLY A 134 -3.32 15.42 5.07
C GLY A 134 -4.41 14.58 4.42
N THR A 135 -4.03 13.45 3.83
CA THR A 135 -5.01 12.43 3.42
C THR A 135 -5.33 11.56 4.64
N ILE A 136 -6.38 11.91 5.38
CA ILE A 136 -6.71 11.39 6.72
C ILE A 136 -7.32 9.99 6.67
N GLY A 137 -7.09 9.20 7.72
CA GLY A 137 -7.67 7.87 7.87
C GLY A 137 -7.07 6.82 6.93
N ASN A 138 -5.90 7.10 6.34
CA ASN A 138 -5.11 6.07 5.71
C ASN A 138 -4.47 5.19 6.78
N VAL A 139 -4.47 3.89 6.53
CA VAL A 139 -4.00 2.88 7.49
C VAL A 139 -2.94 2.04 6.81
N SER A 140 -1.83 1.84 7.51
CA SER A 140 -0.83 0.84 7.13
C SER A 140 -0.44 -0.01 8.34
N LEU A 141 0.07 -1.20 8.06
CA LEU A 141 0.64 -2.08 9.06
C LEU A 141 2.17 -1.96 8.97
N ALA A 142 2.82 -1.57 10.06
CA ALA A 142 4.26 -1.37 10.07
C ALA A 142 5.00 -2.70 9.88
N ASN A 143 5.88 -2.74 8.89
CA ASN A 143 6.82 -3.81 8.60
C ASN A 143 8.28 -3.28 8.73
N ASP A 144 9.27 -4.00 8.21
CA ASP A 144 10.69 -3.63 8.37
C ASP A 144 11.03 -2.31 7.66
N ALA A 145 10.31 -1.97 6.59
CA ALA A 145 10.43 -0.69 5.91
C ALA A 145 10.09 0.53 6.81
N PHE A 146 9.34 0.36 7.89
CA PHE A 146 9.02 1.45 8.84
C PHE A 146 9.74 1.32 10.19
N THR A 147 10.00 0.09 10.63
CA THR A 147 10.55 -0.21 11.96
C THR A 147 11.84 0.58 12.25
N GLY A 148 11.94 1.11 13.46
CA GLY A 148 13.09 1.89 13.95
C GLY A 148 13.18 3.33 13.41
N LYS A 149 12.20 3.79 12.63
CA LYS A 149 12.14 5.16 12.08
C LYS A 149 11.17 6.01 12.90
N ALA A 150 11.45 7.30 13.02
CA ALA A 150 10.59 8.25 13.72
C ALA A 150 9.45 8.74 12.82
N VAL A 151 8.23 8.85 13.34
CA VAL A 151 7.08 9.42 12.60
C VAL A 151 6.76 10.86 12.99
N SER A 152 6.16 11.60 12.06
CA SER A 152 5.61 12.94 12.29
C SER A 152 4.38 12.94 13.22
N GLU A 153 4.06 14.10 13.80
CA GLU A 153 2.82 14.40 14.55
C GLU A 153 1.52 14.15 13.78
N HIS A 154 1.63 13.88 12.48
CA HIS A 154 0.50 13.57 11.60
C HIS A 154 0.24 12.06 11.49
N VAL A 155 0.87 11.25 12.34
CA VAL A 155 0.68 9.79 12.41
C VAL A 155 0.27 9.41 13.84
N ILE A 156 -0.77 8.60 13.94
CA ILE A 156 -1.11 7.86 15.15
C ILE A 156 -0.53 6.45 14.99
N ARG A 157 0.11 5.95 16.05
CA ARG A 157 0.52 4.55 16.18
C ARG A 157 -0.44 3.87 17.14
N LEU A 158 -1.06 2.79 16.71
CA LEU A 158 -1.82 1.89 17.57
C LEU A 158 -1.00 0.61 17.73
N SER A 159 -0.59 0.31 18.96
CA SER A 159 0.42 -0.69 19.28
C SER A 159 -0.22 -1.94 19.88
N SER A 160 0.25 -3.11 19.42
CA SER A 160 -0.20 -4.42 19.91
C SER A 160 1.01 -5.33 20.00
N ASN A 161 1.14 -6.05 21.12
CA ASN A 161 2.17 -7.07 21.29
C ASN A 161 1.89 -8.35 20.47
N ASP A 162 0.65 -8.51 20.00
CA ASP A 162 0.25 -9.59 19.09
C ASP A 162 0.19 -9.07 17.64
N PRO A 163 1.06 -9.58 16.73
CA PRO A 163 1.05 -9.18 15.32
C PRO A 163 -0.22 -9.59 14.59
N ASP A 164 -0.81 -10.73 14.94
CA ASP A 164 -2.02 -11.22 14.30
C ASP A 164 -3.20 -10.31 14.67
N LEU A 165 -3.25 -9.84 15.91
CA LEU A 165 -4.20 -8.82 16.35
C LEU A 165 -4.02 -7.49 15.61
N ALA A 166 -2.77 -7.02 15.48
CA ALA A 166 -2.48 -5.78 14.75
C ALA A 166 -2.89 -5.88 13.27
N GLY A 167 -2.60 -7.01 12.63
CA GLY A 167 -3.02 -7.30 11.27
C GLY A 167 -4.54 -7.31 11.14
N PHE A 168 -5.26 -7.94 12.08
CA PHE A 168 -6.73 -7.91 12.11
C PHE A 168 -7.28 -6.49 12.23
N ILE A 169 -6.73 -5.68 13.14
CA ILE A 169 -7.11 -4.28 13.29
C ILE A 169 -6.85 -3.50 12.00
N ALA A 170 -5.68 -3.67 11.37
CA ALA A 170 -5.36 -3.00 10.12
C ALA A 170 -6.33 -3.38 8.99
N ALA A 171 -6.70 -4.67 8.87
CA ALA A 171 -7.71 -5.12 7.91
C ALA A 171 -9.08 -4.49 8.20
N PHE A 172 -9.52 -4.47 9.46
CA PHE A 172 -10.78 -3.85 9.84
C PHE A 172 -10.82 -2.36 9.50
N LEU A 173 -9.78 -1.61 9.89
CA LEU A 173 -9.72 -0.18 9.63
C LEU A 173 -9.61 0.18 8.14
N ARG A 174 -9.15 -0.76 7.29
CA ARG A 174 -9.17 -0.61 5.83
C ARG A 174 -10.48 -1.05 5.16
N SER A 175 -11.28 -1.87 5.84
CA SER A 175 -12.57 -2.37 5.33
C SER A 175 -13.62 -1.26 5.17
N ARG A 176 -14.70 -1.59 4.46
CA ARG A 176 -15.88 -0.73 4.32
C ARG A 176 -16.59 -0.41 5.63
N TYR A 177 -16.29 -1.13 6.71
CA TYR A 177 -16.88 -0.91 8.03
C TYR A 177 -16.01 -0.02 8.93
N GLY A 178 -14.69 -0.20 8.90
CA GLY A 178 -13.78 0.54 9.76
C GLY A 178 -13.38 1.91 9.20
N ARG A 179 -13.17 2.02 7.88
CA ARG A 179 -12.70 3.26 7.26
C ARG A 179 -13.68 4.44 7.44
N PRO A 180 -15.00 4.28 7.20
CA PRO A 180 -15.96 5.36 7.46
C PRO A 180 -15.96 5.84 8.91
N GLN A 181 -15.80 4.93 9.88
CA GLN A 181 -15.73 5.30 11.31
C GLN A 181 -14.50 6.16 11.62
N LEU A 182 -13.34 5.88 10.98
CA LEU A 182 -12.14 6.71 11.12
C LEU A 182 -12.29 8.11 10.49
N THR A 183 -12.97 8.22 9.36
CA THR A 183 -13.11 9.49 8.63
C THR A 183 -14.24 10.37 9.16
N GLN A 184 -15.29 9.78 9.76
CA GLN A 184 -16.33 10.49 10.50
C GLN A 184 -15.77 11.19 11.75
N ALA A 185 -14.73 10.60 12.34
CA ALA A 185 -14.06 11.03 13.56
C ALA A 185 -13.21 12.31 13.40
N THR A 186 -13.59 13.23 12.52
CA THR A 186 -12.73 14.35 12.16
C THR A 186 -13.17 15.71 12.72
N TYR A 187 -12.20 16.53 13.13
CA TYR A 187 -12.40 17.88 13.69
C TYR A 187 -11.80 18.96 12.79
N GLY A 188 -12.49 20.09 12.62
CA GLY A 188 -11.98 21.32 11.98
C GLY A 188 -12.65 21.65 10.64
N SER A 189 -12.93 22.93 10.40
CA SER A 189 -13.57 23.43 9.15
C SER A 189 -12.59 23.56 7.97
N VAL A 190 -11.28 23.58 8.25
CA VAL A 190 -10.20 23.74 7.24
C VAL A 190 -9.10 22.69 7.37
N ILE A 191 -8.73 22.28 8.59
CA ILE A 191 -7.77 21.18 8.82
C ILE A 191 -8.43 20.14 9.71
N VAL A 192 -8.73 19.02 9.06
CA VAL A 192 -9.44 17.86 9.57
C VAL A 192 -8.40 16.98 10.32
N HIS A 193 -8.67 16.57 11.57
CA HIS A 193 -7.75 15.72 12.36
C HIS A 193 -8.45 14.58 13.10
N ILE A 194 -7.77 13.43 13.22
CA ILE A 194 -8.13 12.32 14.13
C ILE A 194 -7.35 12.46 15.45
N GLU A 195 -8.02 12.32 16.59
CA GLU A 195 -7.42 12.26 17.92
C GLU A 195 -7.61 10.87 18.55
N LEU A 196 -6.78 10.53 19.54
CA LEU A 196 -6.85 9.23 20.23
C LEU A 196 -8.23 8.96 20.85
N GLU A 197 -8.88 10.00 21.38
CA GLU A 197 -10.22 9.87 21.97
C GLU A 197 -11.25 9.38 20.96
N HIS A 198 -11.05 9.69 19.67
CA HIS A 198 -11.96 9.25 18.64
C HIS A 198 -11.83 7.75 18.35
N LEU A 199 -10.65 7.17 18.54
CA LEU A 199 -10.43 5.73 18.37
C LEU A 199 -11.23 4.91 19.38
N LYS A 200 -11.55 5.47 20.55
CA LYS A 200 -12.41 4.81 21.56
C LYS A 200 -13.85 4.61 21.07
N ARG A 201 -14.30 5.41 20.11
CA ARG A 201 -15.66 5.33 19.56
C ARG A 201 -15.78 4.36 18.40
N VAL A 202 -14.65 3.97 17.78
CA VAL A 202 -14.66 2.99 16.69
C VAL A 202 -15.06 1.64 17.27
N GLN A 203 -16.15 1.07 16.76
CA GLN A 203 -16.64 -0.24 17.11
C GLN A 203 -16.06 -1.28 16.16
N ILE A 204 -15.44 -2.33 16.72
CA ILE A 204 -14.85 -3.44 15.97
C ILE A 204 -15.51 -4.76 16.44
N PRO A 205 -15.80 -5.71 15.54
CA PRO A 205 -16.39 -6.99 15.94
C PRO A 205 -15.37 -7.85 16.69
N ASP A 206 -15.79 -8.40 17.83
CA ASP A 206 -15.04 -9.38 18.60
C ASP A 206 -15.19 -10.77 17.95
N LEU A 207 -14.43 -10.99 16.87
CA LEU A 207 -14.42 -12.27 16.17
C LEU A 207 -13.68 -13.33 16.99
N PRO A 208 -14.06 -14.62 16.93
CA PRO A 208 -13.31 -15.69 17.55
C PRO A 208 -11.81 -15.66 17.21
N PRO A 209 -10.89 -16.01 18.13
CA PRO A 209 -9.45 -15.90 17.93
C PRO A 209 -8.95 -16.53 16.62
N ILE A 210 -9.46 -17.71 16.24
CA ILE A 210 -9.11 -18.39 14.98
C ILE A 210 -9.34 -17.52 13.74
N ARG A 211 -10.42 -16.72 13.73
CA ARG A 211 -10.77 -15.82 12.63
C ARG A 211 -9.88 -14.58 12.63
N ARG A 212 -9.63 -14.00 13.80
CA ARG A 212 -8.69 -12.86 13.94
C ARG A 212 -7.30 -13.24 13.49
N ILE A 213 -6.80 -14.39 13.94
CA ILE A 213 -5.49 -14.93 13.57
C ILE A 213 -5.39 -15.14 12.06
N ALA A 214 -6.40 -15.75 11.43
CA ALA A 214 -6.40 -15.98 9.99
C ALA A 214 -6.31 -14.66 9.18
N ILE A 215 -7.06 -13.63 9.57
CA ILE A 215 -6.99 -12.29 8.94
C ILE A 215 -5.62 -11.64 9.22
N GLY A 216 -5.19 -11.68 10.48
CA GLY A 216 -3.95 -11.08 10.96
C GLY A 216 -2.73 -11.56 10.21
N ARG A 217 -2.62 -12.88 10.05
CA ARG A 217 -1.50 -13.52 9.33
C ARG A 217 -1.45 -13.14 7.87
N LEU A 218 -2.59 -12.99 7.19
CA LEU A 218 -2.62 -12.54 5.80
C LEU A 218 -2.06 -11.11 5.68
N MET A 219 -2.44 -10.21 6.59
CA MET A 219 -1.93 -8.84 6.61
C MET A 219 -0.44 -8.78 6.95
N CYS A 220 0.02 -9.56 7.94
CA CYS A 220 1.45 -9.65 8.27
C CYS A 220 2.25 -10.21 7.09
N LYS A 221 1.75 -11.26 6.43
CA LYS A 221 2.38 -11.85 5.26
C LYS A 221 2.50 -10.85 4.11
N ALA A 222 1.47 -10.05 3.89
CA ALA A 222 1.51 -8.97 2.92
C ALA A 222 2.57 -7.90 3.26
N GLY A 223 2.77 -7.60 4.54
CA GLY A 223 3.85 -6.74 5.02
C GLY A 223 5.24 -7.30 4.69
N GLU A 224 5.48 -8.59 4.95
CA GLU A 224 6.74 -9.28 4.65
C GLU A 224 7.05 -9.31 3.16
N LEU A 225 6.06 -9.62 2.32
CA LEU A 225 6.21 -9.65 0.87
C LEU A 225 6.59 -8.27 0.31
N ARG A 226 6.10 -7.19 0.94
CA ARG A 226 6.50 -5.82 0.57
C ARG A 226 7.93 -5.48 0.96
N ASP A 227 8.37 -5.93 2.13
CA ASP A 227 9.77 -5.78 2.54
C ASP A 227 10.70 -6.52 1.58
N GLU A 228 10.34 -7.75 1.19
CA GLU A 228 11.11 -8.53 0.22
C GLU A 228 11.11 -7.86 -1.17
N ALA A 229 9.97 -7.36 -1.62
CA ALA A 229 9.90 -6.60 -2.87
C ALA A 229 10.83 -5.37 -2.84
N ASN A 230 10.85 -4.63 -1.72
CA ASN A 230 11.73 -3.46 -1.59
C ASN A 230 13.21 -3.85 -1.56
N ARG A 231 13.58 -4.96 -0.88
CA ARG A 231 14.95 -5.50 -0.91
C ARG A 231 15.40 -5.86 -2.33
N MET A 232 14.54 -6.52 -3.11
CA MET A 232 14.85 -6.86 -4.51
C MET A 232 15.05 -5.61 -5.39
N LEU A 233 14.33 -4.52 -5.11
CA LEU A 233 14.54 -3.25 -5.82
C LEU A 233 15.81 -2.53 -5.36
N ASP A 234 16.20 -2.65 -4.10
CA ASP A 234 17.49 -2.15 -3.60
C ASP A 234 18.65 -2.93 -4.24
N GLU A 235 18.53 -4.26 -4.32
CA GLU A 235 19.52 -5.14 -4.97
C GLU A 235 19.63 -4.88 -6.47
N ALA A 236 18.50 -4.68 -7.17
CA ALA A 236 18.51 -4.34 -8.59
C ALA A 236 19.23 -3.00 -8.86
N ASP A 237 19.02 -2.00 -8.00
CA ASP A 237 19.73 -0.72 -8.07
C ASP A 237 21.24 -0.91 -7.84
N GLN A 238 21.63 -1.62 -6.76
CA GLN A 238 23.03 -1.93 -6.48
C GLN A 238 23.70 -2.67 -7.65
N LEU A 239 23.06 -3.72 -8.16
CA LEU A 239 23.58 -4.52 -9.26
C LEU A 239 23.70 -3.72 -10.55
N LEU A 240 22.78 -2.77 -10.80
CA LEU A 240 22.87 -1.85 -11.93
C LEU A 240 24.13 -0.97 -11.84
N HIS A 241 24.41 -0.41 -10.68
CA HIS A 241 25.63 0.36 -10.43
C HIS A 241 26.89 -0.49 -10.60
N GLU A 242 26.91 -1.70 -10.03
CA GLU A 242 28.06 -2.61 -10.11
C GLU A 242 28.34 -3.09 -11.54
N ARG A 243 27.32 -3.55 -12.28
CA ARG A 243 27.49 -4.11 -13.62
C ARG A 243 27.81 -3.09 -14.70
N LEU A 244 27.44 -1.83 -14.47
CA LEU A 244 27.76 -0.73 -15.37
C LEU A 244 29.01 0.05 -14.91
N ASP A 245 29.65 -0.32 -13.80
CA ASP A 245 30.75 0.43 -13.19
C ASP A 245 30.40 1.92 -12.98
N LEU A 246 29.17 2.17 -12.52
CA LEU A 246 28.64 3.50 -12.28
C LEU A 246 28.71 3.81 -10.79
N PRO A 247 29.49 4.82 -10.35
CA PRO A 247 29.43 5.28 -8.97
C PRO A 247 28.08 5.98 -8.72
N TYR A 248 27.54 5.84 -7.52
CA TYR A 248 26.39 6.63 -7.08
C TYR A 248 26.69 8.13 -7.22
N LEU A 249 25.76 8.90 -7.80
CA LEU A 249 25.92 10.33 -8.08
C LEU A 249 26.19 11.14 -6.82
N LYS A 250 25.58 10.76 -5.69
CA LYS A 250 25.84 11.38 -4.37
C LYS A 250 27.31 11.29 -3.92
N SER A 251 28.10 10.36 -4.48
CA SER A 251 29.51 10.18 -4.15
C SER A 251 30.46 11.01 -5.04
N ILE A 252 30.00 11.45 -6.21
CA ILE A 252 30.84 12.14 -7.20
C ILE A 252 30.42 13.59 -7.51
N ALA A 253 29.22 13.98 -7.10
CA ALA A 253 28.69 15.32 -7.27
C ALA A 253 28.31 15.93 -5.90
N PRO A 254 28.36 17.26 -5.75
CA PRO A 254 28.02 17.91 -4.49
C PRO A 254 26.62 17.52 -4.02
N SER A 255 26.52 17.02 -2.78
CA SER A 255 25.24 16.74 -2.12
C SER A 255 24.98 17.79 -1.03
N GLY A 256 23.96 18.63 -1.23
CA GLY A 256 23.45 19.55 -0.20
C GLY A 256 23.08 20.94 -0.72
N ASN A 257 22.37 21.71 0.13
CA ASN A 257 21.92 23.10 -0.10
C ASN A 257 23.04 24.14 -0.27
N ALA A 258 24.29 23.72 -0.51
CA ALA A 258 25.35 24.64 -0.87
C ALA A 258 25.09 25.16 -2.29
N SER A 259 25.20 26.47 -2.51
CA SER A 259 25.06 27.05 -3.85
C SER A 259 26.07 26.40 -4.80
N ALA A 260 25.59 25.49 -5.66
CA ALA A 260 26.40 24.85 -6.66
C ALA A 260 26.50 25.78 -7.88
N ILE A 261 27.72 26.03 -8.35
CA ILE A 261 27.96 26.84 -9.54
C ILE A 261 28.34 25.89 -10.69
N ALA A 262 27.46 25.79 -11.68
CA ALA A 262 27.79 25.16 -12.95
C ALA A 262 28.44 26.18 -13.89
N LYS A 263 29.56 25.81 -14.53
CA LYS A 263 30.16 26.58 -15.62
C LYS A 263 29.98 25.80 -16.91
N ILE A 264 29.21 26.34 -17.84
CA ILE A 264 28.93 25.71 -19.13
C ILE A 264 29.45 26.58 -20.27
N LYS A 265 29.94 25.95 -21.35
CA LYS A 265 30.27 26.69 -22.57
C LYS A 265 28.99 27.06 -23.30
N ALA A 266 29.00 28.20 -24.01
CA ALA A 266 27.87 28.60 -24.85
C ALA A 266 27.48 27.51 -25.88
N SER A 267 28.46 26.76 -26.39
CA SER A 267 28.22 25.63 -27.30
C SER A 267 27.51 24.42 -26.67
N GLN A 268 27.44 24.35 -25.34
CA GLN A 268 26.81 23.27 -24.57
C GLN A 268 25.45 23.68 -24.01
N LEU A 269 24.97 24.89 -24.29
CA LEU A 269 23.69 25.39 -23.80
C LEU A 269 22.49 24.56 -24.28
N MET A 270 22.60 23.94 -25.47
CA MET A 270 21.49 23.21 -26.10
C MET A 270 20.19 24.03 -26.20
N GLY A 271 20.31 25.36 -26.27
CA GLY A 271 19.17 26.29 -26.27
C GLY A 271 18.46 26.44 -24.91
N ARG A 272 18.99 25.85 -23.83
CA ARG A 272 18.44 25.88 -22.47
C ARG A 272 19.26 26.83 -21.60
N LEU A 273 18.60 27.70 -20.85
CA LEU A 273 19.22 28.67 -19.94
C LEU A 273 18.89 28.39 -18.46
N GLU A 274 18.03 27.41 -18.21
CA GLU A 274 17.57 27.06 -16.88
C GLU A 274 18.69 26.39 -16.08
N GLY A 275 18.93 26.88 -14.86
CA GLY A 275 19.96 26.32 -13.98
C GLY A 275 19.73 24.84 -13.63
N SER A 276 18.47 24.42 -13.55
CA SER A 276 18.09 23.02 -13.32
C SER A 276 18.49 22.08 -14.47
N PHE A 277 18.50 22.57 -15.71
CA PHE A 277 18.92 21.77 -16.86
C PHE A 277 20.44 21.54 -16.87
N HIS A 278 21.19 22.53 -16.39
CA HIS A 278 22.66 22.55 -16.32
C HIS A 278 23.18 22.20 -14.93
N ASP A 279 22.40 21.42 -14.17
CA ASP A 279 22.76 21.00 -12.83
C ASP A 279 24.10 20.22 -12.82
N PRO A 280 25.05 20.52 -11.92
CA PRO A 280 26.34 19.83 -11.86
C PRO A 280 26.23 18.30 -11.69
N VAL A 281 25.19 17.81 -11.02
CA VAL A 281 24.92 16.38 -10.85
C VAL A 281 24.56 15.76 -12.21
N ALA A 282 23.71 16.42 -13.00
CA ALA A 282 23.36 15.98 -14.35
C ALA A 282 24.56 15.97 -15.30
N ILE A 283 25.42 16.99 -15.22
CA ILE A 283 26.66 17.07 -16.01
C ILE A 283 27.62 15.94 -15.60
N ALA A 284 27.76 15.66 -14.30
CA ALA A 284 28.56 14.55 -13.80
C ALA A 284 28.02 13.20 -14.28
N ALA A 285 26.70 13.02 -14.29
CA ALA A 285 26.04 11.82 -14.79
C ALA A 285 26.37 11.57 -16.27
N GLU A 286 26.21 12.58 -17.14
CA GLU A 286 26.58 12.49 -18.56
C GLU A 286 28.06 12.17 -18.77
N LYS A 287 28.93 12.77 -17.95
CA LYS A 287 30.37 12.49 -18.02
C LYS A 287 30.68 11.04 -17.69
N GLN A 288 30.03 10.43 -16.70
CA GLN A 288 30.23 9.00 -16.42
C GLN A 288 29.66 8.13 -17.54
N LEU A 289 28.47 8.45 -18.06
CA LEU A 289 27.89 7.74 -19.20
C LEU A 289 28.81 7.74 -20.43
N SER A 290 29.49 8.85 -20.71
CA SER A 290 30.43 8.97 -21.84
C SER A 290 31.67 8.06 -21.75
N LYS A 291 31.98 7.54 -20.56
CA LYS A 291 33.13 6.65 -20.32
C LYS A 291 32.76 5.17 -20.32
N LEU A 292 31.47 4.85 -20.35
CA LEU A 292 31.00 3.47 -20.33
C LEU A 292 31.52 2.72 -21.56
N ALA A 293 31.97 1.49 -21.35
CA ALA A 293 32.37 0.60 -22.43
C ALA A 293 31.18 0.05 -23.22
N VAL A 294 29.96 0.16 -22.66
CA VAL A 294 28.72 -0.28 -23.30
C VAL A 294 28.10 0.84 -24.14
N GLN A 295 27.35 0.46 -25.17
CA GLN A 295 26.60 1.44 -25.97
C GLN A 295 25.63 2.20 -25.07
N VAL A 296 25.65 3.53 -25.14
CA VAL A 296 24.60 4.39 -24.57
C VAL A 296 23.72 4.87 -25.72
N THR A 297 22.44 4.56 -25.67
CA THR A 297 21.43 5.07 -26.60
C THR A 297 20.44 5.98 -25.85
N LYS A 298 19.27 6.22 -26.43
CA LYS A 298 18.17 6.98 -25.84
C LYS A 298 17.00 6.08 -25.49
N VAL A 299 16.21 6.45 -24.49
CA VAL A 299 15.02 5.70 -24.07
C VAL A 299 14.00 5.57 -25.22
N GLY A 300 13.92 6.56 -26.11
CA GLY A 300 13.07 6.51 -27.31
C GLY A 300 13.59 5.63 -28.46
N ASP A 301 14.75 4.99 -28.33
CA ASP A 301 15.25 4.01 -29.31
C ASP A 301 14.28 2.81 -29.37
N SER A 302 13.98 2.34 -30.59
CA SER A 302 13.02 1.25 -30.82
C SER A 302 13.46 -0.09 -30.22
N ARG A 303 14.74 -0.25 -29.87
CA ARG A 303 15.28 -1.40 -29.13
C ARG A 303 15.04 -1.31 -27.62
N VAL A 304 14.68 -0.14 -27.10
CA VAL A 304 14.46 0.12 -25.67
C VAL A 304 12.98 0.21 -25.37
N THR A 305 12.27 1.09 -26.06
CA THR A 305 10.83 1.27 -25.88
C THR A 305 10.07 0.99 -27.17
N LYS A 306 9.03 0.18 -27.05
CA LYS A 306 8.00 0.06 -28.08
C LYS A 306 7.18 1.34 -28.15
N GLU A 307 7.01 1.99 -27.00
CA GLU A 307 6.07 3.07 -26.86
C GLU A 307 6.35 3.96 -25.64
N ILE A 308 6.29 5.27 -25.85
CA ILE A 308 6.24 6.30 -24.81
C ILE A 308 5.00 7.14 -25.09
N ARG A 309 4.00 7.08 -24.21
CA ARG A 309 2.71 7.74 -24.44
C ARG A 309 2.24 8.48 -23.19
N ALA A 310 2.13 9.80 -23.33
CA ALA A 310 1.47 10.65 -22.36
C ALA A 310 -0.03 10.33 -22.28
N ILE A 311 -0.62 10.47 -21.09
CA ILE A 311 -2.04 10.22 -20.87
C ILE A 311 -2.82 11.52 -21.11
N THR A 312 -3.09 11.86 -22.36
CA THR A 312 -3.65 13.19 -22.72
C THR A 312 -5.14 13.16 -23.08
N LYS A 313 -5.72 11.98 -23.33
CA LYS A 313 -7.07 11.86 -23.88
C LYS A 313 -8.14 11.72 -22.80
N PHE A 314 -8.44 12.83 -22.13
CA PHE A 314 -9.67 12.98 -21.35
C PHE A 314 -10.57 14.01 -22.03
N ARG A 315 -11.35 13.59 -23.04
CA ARG A 315 -12.26 14.52 -23.75
C ARG A 315 -13.31 15.12 -22.81
N LYS A 316 -13.84 14.31 -21.90
CA LYS A 316 -14.69 14.68 -20.75
C LYS A 316 -14.59 13.58 -19.72
N ARG A 317 -14.35 13.90 -18.44
CA ARG A 317 -14.31 12.89 -17.35
C ARG A 317 -15.69 12.75 -16.74
N THR A 318 -16.26 11.55 -16.83
CA THR A 318 -17.53 11.21 -16.17
C THR A 318 -17.22 10.23 -15.05
N TYR A 319 -17.51 10.64 -13.82
CA TYR A 319 -17.25 9.83 -12.64
C TYR A 319 -18.53 9.14 -12.16
N VAL A 320 -18.35 7.98 -11.56
CA VAL A 320 -19.37 7.24 -10.80
C VAL A 320 -18.79 6.88 -9.44
N GLU A 321 -19.63 6.89 -8.41
CA GLU A 321 -19.21 6.54 -7.05
C GLU A 321 -18.93 5.04 -6.90
N LYS A 322 -19.73 4.20 -7.58
CA LYS A 322 -19.63 2.73 -7.52
C LYS A 322 -19.47 2.11 -8.90
N GLY A 323 -18.74 0.98 -8.96
CA GLY A 323 -18.57 0.18 -10.18
C GLY A 323 -17.80 0.84 -11.34
N GLY A 324 -17.13 1.97 -11.10
CA GLY A 324 -16.30 2.67 -12.08
C GLY A 324 -14.92 2.05 -12.28
N ILE A 325 -14.23 2.44 -13.36
CA ILE A 325 -12.84 2.04 -13.63
C ILE A 325 -11.90 2.95 -12.81
N PRO A 326 -11.07 2.42 -11.91
CA PRO A 326 -10.23 3.25 -11.05
C PRO A 326 -9.30 4.18 -11.85
N LEU A 327 -9.25 5.47 -11.49
CA LEU A 327 -8.35 6.48 -12.03
C LEU A 327 -7.38 6.96 -10.96
N LEU A 328 -6.14 6.46 -11.04
CA LEU A 328 -5.05 6.83 -10.14
C LEU A 328 -4.50 8.21 -10.50
N SER A 329 -4.29 9.03 -9.48
CA SER A 329 -3.43 10.21 -9.55
C SER A 329 -1.95 9.83 -9.51
N SER A 330 -1.09 10.79 -9.86
CA SER A 330 0.36 10.67 -9.72
C SER A 330 0.80 10.33 -8.29
N LYS A 331 0.05 10.73 -7.26
CA LYS A 331 0.32 10.34 -5.87
C LYS A 331 -0.09 8.88 -5.60
N GLN A 332 -1.31 8.50 -6.01
CA GLN A 332 -1.89 7.19 -5.74
C GLN A 332 -1.17 6.03 -6.43
N LEU A 333 -0.46 6.29 -7.54
CA LEU A 333 0.41 5.29 -8.20
C LEU A 333 1.46 4.65 -7.26
N PHE A 334 1.84 5.35 -6.19
CA PHE A 334 2.91 4.92 -5.29
C PHE A 334 2.39 4.52 -3.90
N GLN A 335 1.08 4.28 -3.75
CA GLN A 335 0.48 3.98 -2.45
C GLN A 335 0.17 2.48 -2.28
N ILE A 336 0.32 1.98 -1.05
CA ILE A 336 -0.05 0.61 -0.66
C ILE A 336 -1.56 0.38 -0.79
N ASP A 337 -2.35 1.36 -0.33
CA ASP A 337 -3.81 1.34 -0.27
C ASP A 337 -4.34 2.70 -0.76
N PRO A 338 -4.43 2.93 -2.07
CA PRO A 338 -4.89 4.22 -2.57
C PRO A 338 -6.37 4.41 -2.24
N ILE A 339 -6.68 5.46 -1.48
CA ILE A 339 -8.06 5.86 -1.15
C ILE A 339 -8.57 6.99 -2.04
N ASP A 340 -9.88 7.22 -2.02
CA ASP A 340 -10.56 8.26 -2.81
C ASP A 340 -10.23 8.17 -4.31
N VAL A 341 -10.07 6.93 -4.79
CA VAL A 341 -9.78 6.66 -6.19
C VAL A 341 -11.05 6.90 -6.99
N LYS A 342 -11.00 7.88 -7.89
CA LYS A 342 -12.16 8.22 -8.73
C LYS A 342 -12.49 7.07 -9.68
N GLY A 343 -13.75 6.66 -9.74
CA GLY A 343 -14.24 5.67 -10.71
C GLY A 343 -14.69 6.32 -12.01
N LEU A 344 -14.03 6.02 -13.13
CA LEU A 344 -14.48 6.44 -14.46
C LEU A 344 -15.69 5.61 -14.90
N ALA A 345 -16.74 6.27 -15.39
CA ALA A 345 -17.93 5.61 -15.92
C ALA A 345 -17.57 4.76 -17.14
N LYS A 346 -17.78 3.43 -17.05
CA LYS A 346 -17.44 2.46 -18.12
C LYS A 346 -17.97 2.90 -19.49
N GLY A 347 -19.28 3.19 -19.59
CA GLY A 347 -19.92 3.58 -20.85
C GLY A 347 -19.36 4.86 -21.50
N ALA A 348 -18.80 5.78 -20.72
CA ALA A 348 -18.20 7.01 -21.23
C ALA A 348 -16.73 6.85 -21.67
N HIS A 349 -16.02 5.86 -21.12
CA HIS A 349 -14.56 5.79 -21.18
C HIS A 349 -13.98 4.54 -21.85
N THR A 350 -14.81 3.57 -22.25
CA THR A 350 -14.33 2.36 -22.96
C THR A 350 -13.46 2.69 -24.18
N LYS A 351 -13.79 3.76 -24.92
CA LYS A 351 -13.03 4.18 -26.11
C LYS A 351 -11.68 4.84 -25.77
N ASP A 352 -11.51 5.33 -24.55
CA ASP A 352 -10.28 5.96 -24.08
C ASP A 352 -9.30 4.92 -23.50
N LEU A 353 -9.78 3.73 -23.09
CA LEU A 353 -8.97 2.70 -22.43
C LEU A 353 -7.66 2.34 -23.13
N PRO A 354 -7.58 2.20 -24.48
CA PRO A 354 -6.30 1.93 -25.13
C PRO A 354 -5.20 2.96 -24.81
N GLU A 355 -5.58 4.19 -24.41
CA GLU A 355 -4.69 5.30 -24.13
C GLU A 355 -4.54 5.64 -22.65
N ILE A 356 -5.41 5.17 -21.77
CA ILE A 356 -5.38 5.52 -20.33
C ILE A 356 -5.23 4.33 -19.40
N GLN A 357 -5.51 3.12 -19.89
CA GLN A 357 -5.43 1.89 -19.10
C GLN A 357 -3.96 1.51 -18.83
N LEU A 358 -3.68 1.13 -17.59
CA LEU A 358 -2.41 0.56 -17.20
C LEU A 358 -2.32 -0.89 -17.67
N LYS A 359 -1.12 -1.47 -17.71
CA LYS A 359 -0.90 -2.90 -18.01
C LYS A 359 0.20 -3.42 -17.12
N GLU A 360 0.17 -4.71 -16.79
CA GLU A 360 1.26 -5.33 -16.06
C GLU A 360 2.61 -5.06 -16.76
N ASN A 361 3.65 -4.78 -15.97
CA ASN A 361 5.02 -4.48 -16.42
C ASN A 361 5.16 -3.22 -17.29
N MET A 362 4.09 -2.47 -17.50
CA MET A 362 4.18 -1.09 -17.96
C MET A 362 4.91 -0.25 -16.91
N ILE A 363 5.65 0.77 -17.35
CA ILE A 363 6.28 1.73 -16.44
C ILE A 363 5.52 3.06 -16.55
N ALA A 364 5.12 3.60 -15.41
CA ALA A 364 4.54 4.93 -15.29
C ALA A 364 5.59 5.87 -14.69
N VAL A 365 5.87 6.98 -15.37
CA VAL A 365 6.77 8.04 -14.88
C VAL A 365 5.97 9.32 -14.70
N THR A 366 6.06 9.95 -13.54
CA THR A 366 5.36 11.20 -13.28
C THR A 366 5.94 12.34 -14.12
N CYS A 367 5.07 13.09 -14.79
CA CYS A 367 5.46 14.13 -15.74
C CYS A 367 5.08 15.55 -15.32
N SER A 368 4.38 15.72 -14.18
CA SER A 368 3.92 17.02 -13.68
C SER A 368 3.76 16.97 -12.15
N GLY A 369 3.96 18.11 -11.48
CA GLY A 369 4.01 18.17 -10.02
C GLY A 369 5.33 17.62 -9.49
N THR A 370 5.32 16.42 -8.91
CA THR A 370 6.55 15.69 -8.58
C THR A 370 7.00 14.91 -9.81
N ILE A 371 8.02 15.39 -10.52
CA ILE A 371 8.49 14.82 -11.79
C ILE A 371 9.48 13.68 -11.54
N GLY A 372 9.47 12.67 -12.41
CA GLY A 372 10.52 11.66 -12.49
C GLY A 372 10.38 10.48 -11.54
N ARG A 373 9.30 10.40 -10.76
CA ARG A 373 9.02 9.19 -9.95
C ARG A 373 8.57 8.07 -10.88
N VAL A 374 9.13 6.88 -10.69
CA VAL A 374 8.96 5.73 -11.58
C VAL A 374 8.26 4.59 -10.85
N GLN A 375 7.19 4.06 -11.43
CA GLN A 375 6.47 2.89 -10.94
C GLN A 375 6.35 1.85 -12.04
N ILE A 376 6.77 0.61 -11.77
CA ILE A 376 6.39 -0.54 -12.58
C ILE A 376 5.02 -1.04 -12.14
N ILE A 377 4.10 -1.23 -13.07
CA ILE A 377 2.70 -1.54 -12.78
C ILE A 377 2.56 -3.04 -12.43
N PRO A 378 2.09 -3.38 -11.21
CA PRO A 378 1.80 -4.76 -10.83
C PRO A 378 0.50 -5.26 -11.47
N PHE A 379 0.31 -6.58 -11.48
CA PHE A 379 -0.82 -7.21 -12.15
C PHE A 379 -2.19 -6.72 -11.63
N TYR A 380 -2.38 -6.54 -10.32
CA TYR A 380 -3.63 -6.02 -9.75
C TYR A 380 -4.03 -4.63 -10.27
N MET A 381 -3.08 -3.82 -10.74
CA MET A 381 -3.34 -2.50 -11.34
C MET A 381 -3.56 -2.54 -12.86
N ALA A 382 -3.36 -3.68 -13.53
CA ALA A 382 -3.34 -3.81 -15.00
C ALA A 382 -4.69 -3.51 -15.70
N LYS A 383 -5.78 -3.30 -14.96
CA LYS A 383 -7.08 -2.89 -15.52
C LYS A 383 -7.52 -1.50 -15.04
N TRP A 384 -6.73 -0.86 -14.20
CA TRP A 384 -6.97 0.50 -13.72
C TRP A 384 -6.45 1.51 -14.75
N THR A 385 -6.65 2.79 -14.48
CA THR A 385 -6.20 3.89 -15.33
C THR A 385 -5.36 4.86 -14.51
N ALA A 386 -4.47 5.61 -15.16
CA ALA A 386 -3.76 6.72 -14.54
C ALA A 386 -4.20 8.04 -15.19
N ASN A 387 -4.03 9.15 -14.47
CA ASN A 387 -4.36 10.48 -14.98
C ASN A 387 -3.23 11.11 -15.80
N GLN A 388 -3.46 12.33 -16.29
CA GLN A 388 -2.56 13.03 -17.21
C GLN A 388 -1.20 13.44 -16.64
N HIS A 389 -0.98 13.27 -15.33
CA HIS A 389 0.28 13.60 -14.67
C HIS A 389 1.28 12.43 -14.66
N ALA A 390 1.02 11.39 -15.46
CA ALA A 390 1.95 10.31 -15.71
C ALA A 390 2.08 10.03 -17.22
N THR A 391 3.30 9.67 -17.63
CA THR A 391 3.64 9.16 -18.96
C THR A 391 3.92 7.67 -18.85
N ARG A 392 3.35 6.88 -19.78
CA ARG A 392 3.47 5.42 -19.79
C ARG A 392 4.54 4.97 -20.79
N PHE A 393 5.30 3.97 -20.40
CA PHE A 393 6.37 3.37 -21.19
C PHE A 393 6.10 1.88 -21.33
N LEU A 394 6.23 1.37 -22.54
CA LEU A 394 6.27 -0.06 -22.82
C LEU A 394 7.65 -0.42 -23.35
N ALA A 395 8.29 -1.39 -22.70
CA ALA A 395 9.54 -1.95 -23.17
C ALA A 395 9.39 -2.52 -24.59
N ALA A 396 10.45 -2.40 -25.38
CA ALA A 396 10.54 -3.03 -26.69
C ALA A 396 10.55 -4.56 -26.58
N GLU A 397 10.28 -5.24 -27.70
CA GLU A 397 10.46 -6.69 -27.76
C GLU A 397 11.93 -7.07 -27.49
N GLY A 398 12.16 -8.00 -26.56
CA GLY A 398 13.50 -8.38 -26.11
C GLY A 398 14.16 -7.39 -25.13
N MET A 399 13.50 -6.29 -24.76
CA MET A 399 13.93 -5.44 -23.65
C MET A 399 13.25 -5.89 -22.35
N ASN A 400 14.05 -6.16 -21.32
CA ASN A 400 13.53 -6.47 -20.00
C ASN A 400 12.87 -5.22 -19.39
N ALA A 401 11.56 -5.27 -19.14
CA ALA A 401 10.82 -4.15 -18.56
C ALA A 401 11.34 -3.78 -17.15
N GLY A 402 11.82 -4.76 -16.39
CA GLY A 402 12.46 -4.52 -15.11
C GLY A 402 13.76 -3.73 -15.22
N TYR A 403 14.57 -3.99 -16.24
CA TYR A 403 15.80 -3.21 -16.49
C TYR A 403 15.49 -1.76 -16.87
N LEU A 404 14.51 -1.56 -17.75
CA LEU A 404 14.04 -0.22 -18.10
C LEU A 404 13.54 0.53 -16.85
N TYR A 405 12.81 -0.14 -15.97
CA TYR A 405 12.41 0.43 -14.68
C TYR A 405 13.64 0.78 -13.82
N ALA A 406 14.57 -0.17 -13.63
CA ALA A 406 15.74 0.01 -12.77
C ALA A 406 16.58 1.22 -13.23
N TRP A 407 16.82 1.34 -14.54
CA TRP A 407 17.53 2.49 -15.08
C TRP A 407 16.79 3.81 -14.82
N LEU A 408 15.49 3.89 -15.17
CA LEU A 408 14.72 5.13 -15.01
C LEU A 408 14.59 5.53 -13.53
N ALA A 409 14.53 4.56 -12.61
CA ALA A 409 14.41 4.78 -11.17
C ALA A 409 15.75 5.06 -10.47
N SER A 410 16.89 4.71 -11.09
CA SER A 410 18.24 4.99 -10.55
C SER A 410 18.50 6.49 -10.37
N ASP A 411 19.53 6.84 -9.61
CA ASP A 411 19.91 8.25 -9.44
C ASP A 411 20.33 8.92 -10.77
N TYR A 412 20.95 8.17 -11.69
CA TYR A 412 21.21 8.60 -13.07
C TYR A 412 19.92 8.87 -13.84
N GLY A 413 19.02 7.89 -13.92
CA GLY A 413 17.76 8.02 -14.65
C GLY A 413 16.92 9.17 -14.12
N TYR A 414 16.73 9.24 -12.80
CA TYR A 414 15.98 10.30 -12.14
C TYR A 414 16.55 11.68 -12.45
N CYS A 415 17.86 11.88 -12.25
CA CYS A 415 18.52 13.17 -12.50
C CYS A 415 18.35 13.60 -13.96
N LEU A 416 18.60 12.70 -14.91
CA LEU A 416 18.51 12.96 -16.35
C LEU A 416 17.08 13.15 -16.86
N ILE A 417 16.08 12.60 -16.19
CA ILE A 417 14.67 12.94 -16.41
C ILE A 417 14.39 14.35 -15.89
N THR A 418 14.71 14.62 -14.62
CA THR A 418 14.30 15.87 -13.95
C THR A 418 14.99 17.12 -14.52
N ARG A 419 16.22 17.00 -15.03
CA ARG A 419 16.90 18.13 -15.70
C ARG A 419 16.13 18.65 -16.91
N ASN A 420 15.34 17.79 -17.56
CA ASN A 420 14.57 18.16 -18.74
C ASN A 420 13.31 18.96 -18.40
N SER A 421 12.95 19.07 -17.12
CA SER A 421 11.76 19.81 -16.70
C SER A 421 11.72 21.23 -17.28
N TYR A 422 10.52 21.67 -17.64
CA TYR A 422 10.23 23.01 -18.14
C TYR A 422 8.96 23.55 -17.50
N GLY A 423 8.76 24.87 -17.57
CA GLY A 423 7.64 25.56 -16.93
C GLY A 423 8.09 26.54 -15.85
N SER A 424 7.15 27.31 -15.32
CA SER A 424 7.42 28.33 -14.30
C SER A 424 6.81 27.94 -12.94
N VAL A 425 5.48 27.83 -12.88
CA VAL A 425 4.77 27.47 -11.64
C VAL A 425 4.58 25.96 -11.52
N ILE A 426 4.12 25.33 -12.60
CA ILE A 426 3.99 23.87 -12.70
C ILE A 426 5.03 23.41 -13.68
N LEU A 427 5.99 22.63 -13.18
CA LEU A 427 6.98 22.00 -14.03
C LEU A 427 6.37 20.79 -14.72
N GLU A 428 6.80 20.54 -15.95
CA GLU A 428 6.40 19.41 -16.77
C GLU A 428 7.59 18.77 -17.50
N VAL A 429 7.42 17.53 -17.95
CA VAL A 429 8.32 16.83 -18.89
C VAL A 429 7.46 16.17 -19.97
N ASP A 430 7.77 16.44 -21.24
CA ASP A 430 7.01 15.88 -22.35
C ASP A 430 7.60 14.55 -22.87
N LYS A 431 6.90 13.93 -23.82
CA LYS A 431 7.29 12.65 -24.43
C LYS A 431 8.66 12.73 -25.11
N GLU A 432 8.97 13.80 -25.82
CA GLU A 432 10.22 13.92 -26.59
C GLU A 432 11.42 14.08 -25.65
N MET A 433 11.23 14.82 -24.56
CA MET A 433 12.19 14.93 -23.47
C MET A 433 12.45 13.58 -22.81
N PHE A 434 11.40 12.83 -22.45
CA PHE A 434 11.56 11.45 -21.95
C PHE A 434 12.28 10.55 -22.96
N SER A 435 11.93 10.66 -24.24
CA SER A 435 12.54 9.89 -25.32
C SER A 435 14.02 10.20 -25.48
N SER A 436 14.46 11.40 -25.08
CA SER A 436 15.85 11.85 -25.20
C SER A 436 16.78 11.37 -24.07
N VAL A 437 16.22 10.90 -22.95
CA VAL A 437 16.99 10.45 -21.78
C VAL A 437 17.94 9.32 -22.21
N PRO A 438 19.25 9.40 -21.89
CA PRO A 438 20.19 8.37 -22.27
C PRO A 438 20.01 7.12 -21.41
N ILE A 439 20.28 5.96 -22.00
CA ILE A 439 20.20 4.65 -21.35
C ILE A 439 21.33 3.73 -21.86
N PRO A 440 22.12 3.12 -20.96
CA PRO A 440 23.09 2.08 -21.31
C PRO A 440 22.40 0.82 -21.83
N LEU A 441 22.97 0.21 -22.87
CA LEU A 441 22.56 -1.07 -23.45
C LEU A 441 23.68 -2.10 -23.25
N PRO A 442 23.88 -2.62 -22.02
CA PRO A 442 24.74 -3.78 -21.80
C PRO A 442 24.13 -5.02 -22.46
N GLU A 443 24.86 -6.14 -22.48
CA GLU A 443 24.37 -7.40 -23.05
C GLU A 443 23.04 -7.86 -22.40
N PRO A 444 22.18 -8.59 -23.14
CA PRO A 444 20.88 -9.03 -22.63
C PRO A 444 20.96 -9.73 -21.27
N LYS A 445 21.97 -10.55 -21.04
CA LYS A 445 22.19 -11.27 -19.77
C LYS A 445 22.25 -10.33 -18.56
N ILE A 446 22.99 -9.21 -18.67
CA ILE A 446 23.09 -8.21 -17.59
C ILE A 446 21.75 -7.50 -17.39
N ARG A 447 21.05 -7.16 -18.49
CA ARG A 447 19.73 -6.53 -18.41
C ARG A 447 18.71 -7.45 -17.73
N ASP A 448 18.73 -8.74 -18.06
CA ASP A 448 17.82 -9.72 -17.48
C ASP A 448 18.15 -10.00 -16.02
N GLU A 449 19.43 -10.04 -15.65
CA GLU A 449 19.85 -10.21 -14.26
C GLU A 449 19.31 -9.11 -13.35
N ILE A 450 19.50 -7.84 -13.74
CA ILE A 450 18.96 -6.68 -13.02
C ILE A 450 17.44 -6.65 -13.10
N GLY A 451 16.89 -6.83 -14.30
CA GLY A 451 15.47 -6.65 -14.56
C GLY A 451 14.59 -7.72 -13.92
N ASN A 452 15.05 -8.97 -13.82
CA ASN A 452 14.27 -10.04 -13.23
C ASN A 452 14.08 -9.86 -11.71
N LEU A 453 15.02 -9.21 -11.00
CA LEU A 453 14.81 -8.80 -9.60
C LEU A 453 13.63 -7.82 -9.49
N VAL A 454 13.56 -6.83 -10.39
CA VAL A 454 12.44 -5.87 -10.44
C VAL A 454 11.12 -6.56 -10.78
N LEU A 455 11.11 -7.46 -11.76
CA LEU A 455 9.90 -8.20 -12.13
C LEU A 455 9.44 -9.10 -10.98
N LYS A 456 10.36 -9.73 -10.26
CA LYS A 456 10.03 -10.52 -9.07
C LYS A 456 9.48 -9.65 -7.95
N ALA A 457 10.06 -8.47 -7.70
CA ALA A 457 9.52 -7.49 -6.77
C ALA A 457 8.09 -7.05 -7.16
N ASN A 458 7.82 -6.90 -8.46
CA ASN A 458 6.50 -6.56 -8.98
C ASN A 458 5.46 -7.66 -8.71
N GLN A 459 5.86 -8.93 -8.85
CA GLN A 459 5.03 -10.10 -8.50
C GLN A 459 4.75 -10.17 -6.99
N LEU A 460 5.77 -9.97 -6.14
CA LEU A 460 5.61 -9.97 -4.68
C LEU A 460 4.65 -8.87 -4.22
N ARG A 461 4.64 -7.70 -4.88
CA ARG A 461 3.67 -6.64 -4.62
C ARG A 461 2.24 -7.05 -4.99
N ASP A 462 2.06 -7.83 -6.04
CA ASP A 462 0.76 -8.41 -6.41
C ASP A 462 0.28 -9.43 -5.38
N GLU A 463 1.15 -10.36 -4.98
CA GLU A 463 0.87 -11.34 -3.93
C GLU A 463 0.52 -10.67 -2.59
N ALA A 464 1.25 -9.60 -2.24
CA ALA A 464 0.97 -8.81 -1.04
C ALA A 464 -0.42 -8.15 -1.11
N TRP A 465 -0.75 -7.53 -2.25
CA TRP A 465 -2.09 -6.95 -2.45
C TRP A 465 -3.19 -8.01 -2.32
N ARG A 466 -3.03 -9.18 -2.95
CA ARG A 466 -4.00 -10.28 -2.87
C ARG A 466 -4.24 -10.75 -1.43
N ASN A 467 -3.19 -10.89 -0.63
CA ASN A 467 -3.32 -11.27 0.78
C ASN A 467 -4.12 -10.24 1.58
N GLU A 468 -3.89 -8.94 1.37
CA GLU A 468 -4.67 -7.89 2.05
C GLU A 468 -6.13 -7.89 1.61
N GLN A 469 -6.39 -8.05 0.31
CA GLN A 469 -7.76 -8.10 -0.20
C GLN A 469 -8.50 -9.35 0.28
N ASP A 470 -7.81 -10.50 0.40
CA ASP A 470 -8.38 -11.70 0.99
C ASP A 470 -8.71 -11.48 2.48
N ALA A 471 -7.79 -10.88 3.24
CA ALA A 471 -8.00 -10.54 4.65
C ALA A 471 -9.24 -9.64 4.84
N ILE A 472 -9.35 -8.58 4.04
CA ILE A 472 -10.48 -7.64 4.08
C ILE A 472 -11.77 -8.33 3.63
N THR A 473 -11.73 -9.11 2.54
CA THR A 473 -12.93 -9.79 2.01
C THR A 473 -13.46 -10.84 2.97
N ARG A 474 -12.59 -11.62 3.61
CA ARG A 474 -13.01 -12.60 4.64
C ARG A 474 -13.66 -11.91 5.83
N LEU A 475 -13.06 -10.83 6.31
CA LEU A 475 -13.62 -10.01 7.38
C LEU A 475 -15.00 -9.49 7.01
N GLU A 476 -15.13 -8.84 5.86
CA GLU A 476 -16.39 -8.26 5.41
C GLU A 476 -17.46 -9.33 5.19
N SER A 477 -17.08 -10.52 4.71
CA SER A 477 -17.98 -11.66 4.55
C SER A 477 -18.48 -12.18 5.90
N TRP A 478 -17.64 -12.23 6.93
CA TRP A 478 -18.09 -12.64 8.27
C TRP A 478 -19.00 -11.62 8.94
N ILE A 479 -18.84 -10.34 8.63
CA ILE A 479 -19.74 -9.28 9.12
C ILE A 479 -21.07 -9.32 8.34
N ALA A 480 -21.03 -9.54 7.03
CA ALA A 480 -22.21 -9.56 6.18
C ALA A 480 -23.05 -10.84 6.36
N ASN A 481 -22.39 -11.97 6.59
CA ASN A 481 -23.07 -13.22 6.91
C ASN A 481 -23.62 -13.12 8.32
N LYS A 482 -24.91 -12.80 8.43
CA LYS A 482 -25.64 -12.98 9.70
C LYS A 482 -25.28 -14.35 10.26
N PRO A 483 -24.99 -14.49 11.57
CA PRO A 483 -25.15 -15.78 12.19
C PRO A 483 -26.57 -16.18 11.82
N ILE A 484 -26.69 -17.30 11.11
CA ILE A 484 -27.96 -18.00 11.04
C ILE A 484 -28.32 -18.11 12.52
N ALA A 485 -29.31 -17.32 12.97
CA ALA A 485 -29.93 -17.50 14.27
C ALA A 485 -30.08 -19.00 14.36
N PRO A 486 -29.50 -19.69 15.38
CA PRO A 486 -29.47 -21.14 15.39
C PRO A 486 -30.86 -21.54 15.01
N ALA A 487 -31.01 -22.16 13.84
CA ALA A 487 -32.34 -22.41 13.31
C ALA A 487 -33.06 -23.01 14.51
N GLN A 488 -34.24 -22.47 14.84
CA GLN A 488 -35.22 -23.23 15.58
C GLN A 488 -35.54 -24.42 14.68
N ASP A 489 -34.58 -25.33 14.61
CA ASP A 489 -34.64 -26.61 14.02
C ASP A 489 -35.18 -27.45 15.17
N GLU A 490 -36.43 -27.14 15.51
CA GLU A 490 -37.34 -28.08 16.15
C GLU A 490 -37.66 -29.26 15.20
N SER A 491 -37.01 -29.31 14.02
CA SER A 491 -37.17 -30.35 13.01
C SER A 491 -35.88 -31.08 12.58
N SER A 492 -34.74 -30.91 13.27
CA SER A 492 -33.63 -31.87 13.13
C SER A 492 -33.91 -33.03 14.08
N PRO A 493 -34.23 -34.25 13.60
CA PRO A 493 -34.65 -35.36 14.45
C PRO A 493 -33.55 -35.91 15.37
N ASN A 494 -32.38 -35.27 15.47
CA ASN A 494 -31.20 -35.78 16.18
C ASN A 494 -30.40 -34.71 16.97
N LYS A 495 -31.05 -33.70 17.56
CA LYS A 495 -30.40 -32.90 18.62
C LYS A 495 -30.74 -33.50 19.98
N ILE A 496 -29.87 -34.38 20.49
CA ILE A 496 -29.94 -34.86 21.88
C ILE A 496 -29.43 -33.73 22.78
N PRO A 497 -30.23 -33.20 23.72
CA PRO A 497 -29.76 -32.22 24.68
C PRO A 497 -28.56 -32.76 25.46
N LEU A 498 -27.54 -31.93 25.75
CA LEU A 498 -26.33 -32.37 26.47
C LEU A 498 -26.61 -33.06 27.83
N LYS A 499 -27.73 -32.71 28.46
CA LYS A 499 -28.25 -33.33 29.69
C LYS A 499 -28.78 -34.77 29.49
N ASP A 500 -29.10 -35.14 28.26
CA ASP A 500 -29.68 -36.43 27.85
C ASP A 500 -28.64 -37.35 27.19
N ILE A 501 -27.39 -36.88 27.02
CA ILE A 501 -26.26 -37.70 26.59
C ILE A 501 -25.81 -38.56 27.76
N LYS A 502 -26.09 -39.86 27.70
CA LYS A 502 -25.54 -40.85 28.64
C LYS A 502 -24.17 -41.31 28.16
N TYR A 503 -23.21 -41.37 29.09
CA TYR A 503 -21.91 -41.99 28.83
C TYR A 503 -22.12 -43.45 28.43
N ASP A 504 -21.69 -43.81 27.23
CA ASP A 504 -21.67 -45.19 26.74
C ASP A 504 -20.26 -45.76 26.96
N PRO A 505 -20.07 -46.69 27.92
CA PRO A 505 -18.77 -47.30 28.20
C PRO A 505 -18.26 -48.19 27.05
N ASN A 506 -19.10 -48.51 26.06
CA ASN A 506 -18.73 -49.29 24.87
C ASN A 506 -18.53 -48.41 23.63
N ALA A 507 -18.68 -47.08 23.74
CA ALA A 507 -18.44 -46.19 22.62
C ALA A 507 -16.96 -46.21 22.23
N ILE A 508 -16.69 -46.31 20.93
CA ILE A 508 -15.33 -46.27 20.40
C ILE A 508 -14.74 -44.91 20.74
N PRO A 509 -13.56 -44.87 21.40
CA PRO A 509 -12.93 -43.62 21.73
C PRO A 509 -12.62 -42.78 20.49
N ILE A 510 -12.72 -41.46 20.62
CA ILE A 510 -12.58 -40.56 19.48
C ILE A 510 -11.20 -40.68 18.78
N TRP A 511 -10.16 -41.08 19.50
CA TRP A 511 -8.83 -41.34 18.93
C TRP A 511 -8.78 -42.60 18.06
N GLU A 512 -9.52 -43.65 18.39
CA GLU A 512 -9.64 -44.84 17.53
C GLU A 512 -10.45 -44.54 16.27
N LEU A 513 -11.50 -43.72 16.39
CA LEU A 513 -12.27 -43.27 15.24
C LEU A 513 -11.40 -42.40 14.32
N ALA A 514 -10.64 -41.46 14.90
CA ALA A 514 -9.70 -40.62 14.17
C ALA A 514 -8.62 -41.46 13.48
N ALA A 515 -8.03 -42.45 14.16
CA ALA A 515 -7.05 -43.37 13.59
C ALA A 515 -7.62 -44.20 12.44
N ARG A 516 -8.88 -44.64 12.55
CA ARG A 516 -9.56 -45.42 11.51
C ARG A 516 -9.93 -44.58 10.28
N ILE A 517 -10.22 -43.29 10.48
CA ILE A 517 -10.46 -42.33 9.41
C ILE A 517 -9.13 -41.95 8.74
N SER A 518 -8.09 -41.68 9.53
CA SER A 518 -6.76 -41.33 9.01
C SER A 518 -6.14 -42.46 8.20
N ALA A 519 -6.36 -43.72 8.59
CA ALA A 519 -5.92 -44.89 7.83
C ALA A 519 -6.59 -45.06 6.45
N LYS A 520 -7.66 -44.31 6.16
CA LYS A 520 -8.32 -44.29 4.84
C LYS A 520 -7.79 -43.17 3.93
N VAL A 521 -6.94 -42.29 4.44
CA VAL A 521 -6.35 -41.18 3.70
C VAL A 521 -5.05 -41.67 3.06
N PRO A 522 -4.86 -41.52 1.73
CA PRO A 522 -3.62 -41.94 1.05
C PRO A 522 -2.39 -41.19 1.58
N ASP A 523 -1.23 -41.86 1.59
CA ASP A 523 0.04 -41.28 2.08
C ASP A 523 0.47 -40.02 1.32
N GLU A 524 0.07 -39.88 0.06
CA GLU A 524 0.32 -38.69 -0.77
C GLU A 524 -0.42 -37.44 -0.25
N GLU A 525 -1.58 -37.61 0.38
CA GLU A 525 -2.31 -36.51 1.02
C GLU A 525 -1.69 -36.16 2.38
N TRP A 526 -1.15 -37.15 3.11
CA TRP A 526 -0.37 -36.92 4.33
C TRP A 526 0.91 -36.10 4.07
N ALA A 527 1.56 -36.33 2.93
CA ALA A 527 2.76 -35.59 2.53
C ALA A 527 2.51 -34.08 2.25
N LYS A 528 1.25 -33.67 2.04
CA LYS A 528 0.84 -32.26 1.86
C LYS A 528 0.58 -31.54 3.18
N VAL A 529 0.45 -32.27 4.28
CA VAL A 529 0.21 -31.69 5.60
C VAL A 529 1.51 -31.06 6.11
N PRO A 530 1.49 -29.79 6.58
CA PRO A 530 2.67 -29.15 7.15
C PRO A 530 3.29 -29.98 8.27
N SER A 531 4.60 -30.20 8.21
CA SER A 531 5.34 -31.06 9.15
C SER A 531 5.50 -30.48 10.57
N ASP A 532 5.02 -29.25 10.80
CA ASP A 532 5.22 -28.49 12.03
C ASP A 532 4.16 -28.73 13.11
N LEU A 533 3.02 -29.34 12.76
CA LEU A 533 1.88 -29.55 13.66
C LEU A 533 2.18 -30.54 14.81
N SER A 534 2.95 -31.60 14.55
CA SER A 534 3.31 -32.61 15.56
C SER A 534 4.57 -32.26 16.35
N GLN A 535 5.49 -31.50 15.76
CA GLN A 535 6.79 -31.18 16.37
C GLN A 535 6.71 -30.13 17.49
N ARG A 536 5.59 -29.39 17.59
CA ARG A 536 5.42 -28.31 18.57
C ARG A 536 4.22 -28.50 19.48
N PHE A 537 3.69 -29.73 19.59
CA PHE A 537 2.54 -30.01 20.44
C PHE A 537 2.78 -29.60 21.90
N ASP A 538 3.97 -29.87 22.44
CA ASP A 538 4.35 -29.51 23.81
C ASP A 538 4.47 -27.99 24.02
N TYR A 539 4.89 -27.24 22.99
CA TYR A 539 4.89 -25.78 23.02
C TYR A 539 3.47 -25.21 23.15
N TYR A 540 2.48 -25.86 22.53
CA TYR A 540 1.09 -25.43 22.62
C TYR A 540 0.39 -25.88 23.90
N GLN A 541 0.85 -26.95 24.55
CA GLN A 541 0.37 -27.34 25.88
C GLN A 541 0.91 -26.43 26.99
N GLY A 542 2.19 -26.03 26.94
CA GLY A 542 2.80 -25.17 27.95
C GLY A 542 2.18 -23.77 28.08
N LEU A 543 1.44 -23.31 27.06
CA LEU A 543 0.70 -22.04 27.08
C LEU A 543 -0.61 -22.09 27.90
N ARG A 544 -0.99 -23.25 28.46
CA ARG A 544 -2.19 -23.38 29.31
C ARG A 544 -1.93 -23.26 30.81
N ASP A 545 -0.69 -23.48 31.26
CA ASP A 545 -0.43 -23.67 32.70
C ASP A 545 0.10 -22.41 33.41
N ASP A 546 0.33 -21.31 32.70
CA ASP A 546 0.73 -20.01 33.26
C ASP A 546 -0.38 -18.94 33.12
N SER A 547 -1.62 -19.28 33.47
CA SER A 547 -2.73 -18.32 33.65
C SER A 547 -3.06 -18.10 35.12
#